data_AF-G6AZJ5-F1
#
_entry.id   AF-G6AZJ5-F1
#
_cell.length_a   1.000
_cell.length_b   1.000
_cell.length_c   1.000
_cell.angle_alpha   90.00
_cell.angle_beta   90.00
_cell.angle_gamma   90.00
#
_symmetry.space_group_name_H-M   'P 1'
#
loop_
_entity.id
_entity.type
_entity.pdbx_description
1 polymer ?
#
loop_
_entity_poly.entity_id
_entity_poly.type
_entity_poly.pdbx_seq_one_letter_code
_entity_poly.pdbx_strand_id
1 'polypeptide(L)'
;MKRNIAIILAGGVGSRLGMSTPKQFFKVAGKMVVEHTIDVFERNQHIDEIAIVSNPALVADFENIVLRNKWRKVKKILKGGAERYYSSLSAITAYQNEDANLIFHDAVRPLVSLRIIDDVVKALDTHRAVNVAVPSADTIIEVDGDFITNIPDRSRLRRGQTPQAFDRQLISDAYDKALKDPNFRTTDDCGVVRTYLPEEPIFVVRGEESNMKLTYREDTYMMDKLFQLKSTEPNDVQIDAESFRGKVAVVFGGSYGIGKNIVEMLEQSGAHVHSFSRSATHTDVGDDNQVALALSAVEQKEGHIDYVINTAGVLNREPLASMEYDTILKAVQTNYMGTVNVALRSRPYLQRTRGKLIFFTSSSYTRGRAFYSIYSSTKAAIVNFVQAVAQEWDADGISINCINPERTKTPMRQQNFGVEPDETLLMPERVAEATLRTLLTDCTGQVIDVRRPVTN
;
A
#
# COMPACT_ATOMS: atom_id res chain seq x y z
N MET A 1 31.75 2.88 -8.20
CA MET A 1 30.64 3.77 -7.78
C MET A 1 30.69 3.89 -6.27
N LYS A 2 30.39 5.08 -5.74
CA LYS A 2 30.22 5.27 -4.29
C LYS A 2 29.04 4.44 -3.80
N ARG A 3 29.11 3.99 -2.55
CA ARG A 3 27.96 3.31 -1.92
C ARG A 3 26.84 4.30 -1.65
N ASN A 4 25.60 3.92 -1.86
CA ASN A 4 24.43 4.71 -1.54
C ASN A 4 23.78 4.21 -0.26
N ILE A 5 23.80 5.04 0.78
CA ILE A 5 23.34 4.68 2.11
C ILE A 5 22.09 5.49 2.43
N ALA A 6 20.95 4.81 2.58
CA ALA A 6 19.71 5.44 2.97
C ALA A 6 19.69 5.69 4.48
N ILE A 7 19.48 6.93 4.89
CA ILE A 7 19.37 7.36 6.28
C ILE A 7 17.90 7.66 6.59
N ILE A 8 17.24 6.74 7.29
CA ILE A 8 15.82 6.86 7.64
C ILE A 8 15.67 7.57 8.98
N LEU A 9 15.23 8.82 8.95
CA LEU A 9 15.08 9.70 10.11
C LEU A 9 13.75 9.40 10.85
N ALA A 10 13.84 8.67 11.96
CA ALA A 10 12.73 8.18 12.77
C ALA A 10 12.72 8.73 14.23
N GLY A 11 13.49 9.76 14.53
CA GLY A 11 13.64 10.30 15.90
C GLY A 11 12.49 11.17 16.42
N GLY A 12 11.54 11.59 15.57
CA GLY A 12 10.51 12.56 15.95
C GLY A 12 9.41 11.98 16.85
N VAL A 13 9.08 12.66 17.95
CA VAL A 13 8.02 12.27 18.91
C VAL A 13 6.59 12.56 18.44
N GLY A 14 6.38 13.36 17.38
CA GLY A 14 5.07 13.48 16.72
C GLY A 14 4.00 14.28 17.49
N SER A 15 4.38 15.30 18.26
CA SER A 15 3.47 16.10 19.12
C SER A 15 2.21 16.65 18.42
N ARG A 16 2.28 16.97 17.13
CA ARG A 16 1.16 17.51 16.34
C ARG A 16 0.06 16.49 15.99
N LEU A 17 0.37 15.19 16.08
CA LEU A 17 -0.58 14.12 15.74
C LEU A 17 -1.52 13.77 16.91
N GLY A 18 -1.17 14.17 18.14
CA GLY A 18 -1.99 13.96 19.35
C GLY A 18 -2.22 12.48 19.73
N MET A 19 -1.37 11.57 19.24
CA MET A 19 -1.50 10.13 19.49
C MET A 19 -0.60 9.66 20.65
N SER A 20 -1.03 8.60 21.35
CA SER A 20 -0.23 7.90 22.36
C SER A 20 0.94 7.10 21.76
N THR A 21 0.81 6.69 20.49
CA THR A 21 1.82 5.91 19.76
C THR A 21 2.68 6.84 18.88
N PRO A 22 4.01 6.67 18.84
CA PRO A 22 4.86 7.42 17.92
C PRO A 22 4.38 7.29 16.47
N LYS A 23 4.31 8.42 15.75
CA LYS A 23 3.70 8.51 14.41
C LYS A 23 4.28 7.56 13.37
N GLN A 24 5.56 7.21 13.49
CA GLN A 24 6.23 6.26 12.61
C GLN A 24 5.67 4.82 12.73
N PHE A 25 5.06 4.49 13.86
CA PHE A 25 4.42 3.19 14.12
C PHE A 25 2.91 3.21 13.83
N PHE A 26 2.35 4.33 13.36
CA PHE A 26 0.97 4.39 12.88
C PHE A 26 0.79 3.37 11.76
N LYS A 27 -0.27 2.56 11.82
CA LYS A 27 -0.60 1.57 10.79
C LYS A 27 -1.46 2.20 9.71
N VAL A 28 -1.04 2.03 8.46
CA VAL A 28 -1.80 2.38 7.26
C VAL A 28 -1.74 1.20 6.31
N ALA A 29 -2.87 0.82 5.70
CA ALA A 29 -2.95 -0.36 4.81
C ALA A 29 -2.28 -1.63 5.41
N GLY A 30 -2.52 -1.91 6.69
CA GLY A 30 -2.04 -3.12 7.38
C GLY A 30 -0.60 -3.09 7.91
N LYS A 31 0.26 -2.15 7.49
CA LYS A 31 1.67 -2.04 7.95
C LYS A 31 1.95 -0.70 8.62
N MET A 32 2.99 -0.64 9.46
CA MET A 32 3.44 0.64 10.02
C MET A 32 3.97 1.56 8.92
N VAL A 33 3.78 2.87 9.08
CA VAL A 33 4.28 3.90 8.16
C VAL A 33 5.79 3.76 7.92
N VAL A 34 6.57 3.47 8.95
CA VAL A 34 8.01 3.27 8.79
C VAL A 34 8.35 2.00 8.01
N GLU A 35 7.55 0.94 8.12
CA GLU A 35 7.75 -0.30 7.36
C GLU A 35 7.52 -0.07 5.88
N HIS A 36 6.44 0.66 5.52
CA HIS A 36 6.21 1.06 4.14
C HIS A 36 7.38 1.87 3.58
N THR A 37 7.90 2.80 4.38
CA THR A 37 9.05 3.63 3.98
C THR A 37 10.28 2.77 3.72
N ILE A 38 10.68 1.94 4.69
CA ILE A 38 11.89 1.11 4.60
C ILE A 38 11.76 0.06 3.49
N ASP A 39 10.58 -0.53 3.30
CA ASP A 39 10.31 -1.51 2.24
C ASP A 39 10.67 -0.96 0.84
N VAL A 40 10.43 0.32 0.57
CA VAL A 40 10.77 0.93 -0.73
C VAL A 40 12.29 1.02 -0.92
N PHE A 41 13.03 1.46 0.11
CA PHE A 41 14.50 1.53 0.06
C PHE A 41 15.15 0.13 0.04
N GLU A 42 14.59 -0.83 0.77
CA GLU A 42 15.08 -2.22 0.81
C GLU A 42 15.01 -2.85 -0.60
N ARG A 43 13.91 -2.62 -1.33
CA ARG A 43 13.69 -3.17 -2.68
C ARG A 43 14.45 -2.44 -3.78
N ASN A 44 14.83 -1.17 -3.56
CA ASN A 44 15.54 -0.40 -4.57
C ASN A 44 16.96 -0.95 -4.80
N GLN A 45 17.30 -1.28 -6.05
CA GLN A 45 18.58 -1.93 -6.39
C GLN A 45 19.79 -1.00 -6.24
N HIS A 46 19.59 0.31 -6.27
CA HIS A 46 20.64 1.32 -6.18
C HIS A 46 20.98 1.73 -4.74
N ILE A 47 20.25 1.21 -3.75
CA ILE A 47 20.54 1.38 -2.32
C ILE A 47 21.33 0.18 -1.81
N ASP A 48 22.51 0.43 -1.26
CA ASP A 48 23.41 -0.62 -0.77
C ASP A 48 23.18 -0.95 0.72
N GLU A 49 22.81 0.07 1.50
CA GLU A 49 22.67 -0.03 2.95
C GLU A 49 21.62 0.95 3.47
N ILE A 50 20.95 0.58 4.56
CA ILE A 50 19.98 1.40 5.27
C ILE A 50 20.43 1.55 6.72
N ALA A 51 20.44 2.79 7.20
CA ALA A 51 20.60 3.14 8.61
C ALA A 51 19.34 3.83 9.12
N ILE A 52 18.80 3.35 10.24
CA ILE A 52 17.64 3.96 10.91
C ILE A 52 18.16 4.86 12.01
N VAL A 53 17.83 6.15 12.00
CA VAL A 53 18.15 7.07 13.10
C VAL A 53 16.91 7.22 13.97
N SER A 54 16.94 6.65 15.18
CA SER A 54 15.79 6.57 16.07
C SER A 54 16.02 7.33 17.39
N ASN A 55 14.94 7.68 18.07
CA ASN A 55 15.00 8.03 19.48
C ASN A 55 15.61 6.84 20.26
N PRO A 56 16.56 7.08 21.19
CA PRO A 56 17.15 6.03 22.02
C PRO A 56 16.14 5.10 22.70
N ALA A 57 14.98 5.62 23.10
CA ALA A 57 13.92 4.85 23.75
C ALA A 57 13.23 3.84 22.83
N LEU A 58 13.32 4.01 21.51
CA LEU A 58 12.64 3.18 20.50
C LEU A 58 13.59 2.23 19.75
N VAL A 59 14.86 2.14 20.17
CA VAL A 59 15.87 1.30 19.48
C VAL A 59 15.45 -0.17 19.49
N ALA A 60 14.99 -0.69 20.63
CA ALA A 60 14.54 -2.07 20.76
C ALA A 60 13.30 -2.37 19.88
N ASP A 61 12.38 -1.42 19.74
CA ASP A 61 11.24 -1.55 18.83
C ASP A 61 11.71 -1.72 17.38
N PHE A 62 12.68 -0.91 16.95
CA PHE A 62 13.25 -1.01 15.61
C PHE A 62 14.02 -2.31 15.39
N GLU A 63 14.79 -2.80 16.38
CA GLU A 63 15.47 -4.10 16.29
C GLU A 63 14.45 -5.23 16.04
N ASN A 64 13.35 -5.24 16.78
CA ASN A 64 12.26 -6.21 16.59
C ASN A 64 11.60 -6.08 15.20
N ILE A 65 11.34 -4.87 14.74
CA ILE A 65 10.75 -4.62 13.41
C ILE A 65 11.70 -5.13 12.30
N VAL A 66 13.01 -4.87 12.41
CA VAL A 66 14.02 -5.32 11.45
C VAL A 66 14.06 -6.84 11.38
N LEU A 67 14.11 -7.52 12.54
CA LEU A 67 14.11 -8.98 12.63
C LEU A 67 12.83 -9.60 12.05
N ARG A 68 11.66 -9.04 12.39
CA ARG A 68 10.36 -9.49 11.89
C ARG A 68 10.26 -9.41 10.36
N ASN A 69 10.67 -8.27 9.79
CA ASN A 69 10.58 -8.03 8.35
C ASN A 69 11.73 -8.68 7.56
N LYS A 70 12.75 -9.21 8.23
CA LYS A 70 13.92 -9.84 7.59
C LYS A 70 14.63 -8.93 6.59
N TRP A 71 14.62 -7.62 6.84
CA TRP A 71 15.32 -6.67 5.99
C TRP A 71 16.82 -6.95 6.01
N ARG A 72 17.42 -7.04 4.83
CA ARG A 72 18.82 -7.41 4.65
C ARG A 72 19.71 -6.18 4.54
N LYS A 73 19.20 -5.07 4.03
CA LYS A 73 19.99 -3.84 3.85
C LYS A 73 20.01 -2.95 5.08
N VAL A 74 19.11 -3.15 6.05
CA VAL A 74 19.20 -2.44 7.34
C VAL A 74 20.39 -2.98 8.14
N LYS A 75 21.45 -2.18 8.26
CA LYS A 75 22.71 -2.58 8.93
C LYS A 75 22.98 -1.84 10.23
N LYS A 76 22.42 -0.64 10.40
CA LYS A 76 22.65 0.20 11.59
C LYS A 76 21.33 0.76 12.13
N ILE A 77 21.18 0.75 13.45
CA ILE A 77 20.17 1.55 14.16
C ILE A 77 20.96 2.55 15.01
N LEU A 78 20.92 3.81 14.59
CA LEU A 78 21.66 4.91 15.17
C LEU A 78 20.77 5.69 16.14
N LYS A 79 21.39 6.23 17.20
CA LYS A 79 20.70 7.07 18.17
C LYS A 79 20.69 8.51 17.65
N GLY A 80 19.49 9.08 17.49
CA GLY A 80 19.29 10.50 17.24
C GLY A 80 19.53 11.34 18.50
N GLY A 81 19.58 12.66 18.35
CA GLY A 81 19.73 13.60 19.47
C GLY A 81 18.46 14.43 19.74
N ALA A 82 18.60 15.41 20.64
CA ALA A 82 17.49 16.23 21.11
C ALA A 82 16.87 17.14 20.01
N GLU A 83 17.72 17.66 19.13
CA GLU A 83 17.32 18.50 18.00
C GLU A 83 17.41 17.73 16.67
N ARG A 84 16.72 18.23 15.64
CA ARG A 84 16.62 17.57 14.34
C ARG A 84 17.98 17.27 13.72
N TYR A 85 18.89 18.24 13.72
CA TYR A 85 20.19 18.10 13.05
C TYR A 85 21.14 17.10 13.73
N TYR A 86 20.95 16.79 15.02
CA TYR A 86 21.72 15.72 15.68
C TYR A 86 21.45 14.35 15.06
N SER A 87 20.26 14.16 14.49
CA SER A 87 19.94 12.93 13.76
C SER A 87 20.79 12.81 12.49
N SER A 88 20.96 13.92 11.76
CA SER A 88 21.85 13.97 10.59
C SER A 88 23.33 13.76 10.99
N LEU A 89 23.80 14.46 12.03
CA LEU A 89 25.17 14.32 12.54
C LEU A 89 25.51 12.89 13.00
N SER A 90 24.56 12.20 13.62
CA SER A 90 24.73 10.81 14.06
C SER A 90 25.04 9.90 12.87
N ALA A 91 24.31 10.07 11.76
CA ALA A 91 24.57 9.35 10.52
C ALA A 91 25.90 9.77 9.88
N ILE A 92 26.18 11.07 9.76
CA ILE A 92 27.43 11.58 9.17
C ILE A 92 28.65 11.01 9.92
N THR A 93 28.61 11.05 11.25
CA THR A 93 29.66 10.50 12.12
C THR A 93 29.80 8.99 11.97
N ALA A 94 28.68 8.26 11.92
CA ALA A 94 28.67 6.81 11.81
C ALA A 94 29.26 6.28 10.49
N TYR A 95 29.35 7.14 9.47
CA TYR A 95 29.91 6.83 8.16
C TYR A 95 31.17 7.65 7.82
N GLN A 96 31.76 8.39 8.78
CA GLN A 96 32.85 9.35 8.54
C GLN A 96 34.05 8.83 7.74
N ASN A 97 34.33 7.52 7.80
CA ASN A 97 35.45 6.87 7.13
C ASN A 97 35.07 6.17 5.81
N GLU A 98 33.83 6.29 5.35
CA GLU A 98 33.33 5.63 4.15
C GLU A 98 33.26 6.60 2.96
N ASP A 99 33.65 6.15 1.76
CA ASP A 99 33.36 6.91 0.53
C ASP A 99 31.95 6.54 0.03
N ALA A 100 30.98 7.33 0.47
CA ALA A 100 29.57 7.04 0.31
C ALA A 100 28.75 8.30 0.03
N ASN A 101 27.58 8.08 -0.56
CA ASN A 101 26.48 9.04 -0.60
C ASN A 101 25.52 8.75 0.55
N LEU A 102 25.10 9.79 1.27
CA LEU A 102 24.09 9.69 2.33
C LEU A 102 22.76 10.25 1.81
N ILE A 103 21.72 9.42 1.82
CA ILE A 103 20.38 9.72 1.31
C ILE A 103 19.41 9.80 2.47
N PHE A 104 19.18 11.01 2.99
CA PHE A 104 18.31 11.27 4.13
C PHE A 104 16.84 11.27 3.74
N HIS A 105 16.04 10.48 4.46
CA HIS A 105 14.60 10.38 4.23
C HIS A 105 13.80 10.39 5.52
N ASP A 106 12.64 11.04 5.50
CA ASP A 106 11.73 11.03 6.64
C ASP A 106 11.09 9.65 6.77
N ALA A 107 11.16 9.01 7.95
CA ALA A 107 10.48 7.73 8.23
C ALA A 107 8.94 7.78 8.08
N VAL A 108 8.40 8.98 7.92
CA VAL A 108 6.97 9.29 7.84
C VAL A 108 6.55 9.80 6.46
N ARG A 109 7.31 9.47 5.42
CA ARG A 109 6.97 9.64 4.00
C ARG A 109 6.86 8.27 3.30
N PRO A 110 5.87 7.46 3.68
CA PRO A 110 5.78 6.05 3.28
C PRO A 110 5.41 5.84 1.81
N LEU A 111 5.13 6.92 1.07
CA LEU A 111 4.66 6.89 -0.32
C LEU A 111 5.74 7.33 -1.31
N VAL A 112 7.01 7.41 -0.90
CA VAL A 112 8.14 7.63 -1.82
C VAL A 112 8.16 6.53 -2.89
N SER A 113 8.43 6.91 -4.14
CA SER A 113 8.46 5.97 -5.28
C SER A 113 9.90 5.53 -5.60
N LEU A 114 10.04 4.35 -6.20
CA LEU A 114 11.35 3.88 -6.72
C LEU A 114 11.93 4.89 -7.72
N ARG A 115 11.08 5.46 -8.60
CA ARG A 115 11.47 6.53 -9.52
C ARG A 115 12.16 7.70 -8.83
N ILE A 116 11.60 8.22 -7.73
CA ILE A 116 12.22 9.33 -6.99
C ILE A 116 13.60 8.92 -6.47
N ILE A 117 13.75 7.71 -5.94
CA ILE A 117 15.04 7.21 -5.42
C ILE A 117 16.04 7.05 -6.57
N ASP A 118 15.63 6.47 -7.69
CA ASP A 118 16.48 6.26 -8.87
C ASP A 118 16.94 7.60 -9.48
N ASP A 119 16.02 8.57 -9.59
CA ASP A 119 16.33 9.92 -10.08
C ASP A 119 17.32 10.64 -9.14
N VAL A 120 17.18 10.46 -7.81
CA VAL A 120 18.11 11.01 -6.82
C VAL A 120 19.49 10.37 -6.92
N VAL A 121 19.57 9.04 -6.99
CA VAL A 121 20.86 8.35 -7.14
C VAL A 121 21.54 8.73 -8.45
N LYS A 122 20.80 8.78 -9.55
CA LYS A 122 21.32 9.22 -10.85
C LYS A 122 21.82 10.66 -10.81
N ALA A 123 21.15 11.55 -10.09
CA ALA A 123 21.62 12.93 -9.93
C ALA A 123 22.96 13.00 -9.17
N LEU A 124 23.21 12.07 -8.24
CA LEU A 124 24.48 11.98 -7.50
C LEU A 124 25.69 11.58 -8.36
N ASP A 125 25.47 11.06 -9.57
CA ASP A 125 26.57 10.78 -10.51
C ASP A 125 27.25 12.07 -10.99
N THR A 126 26.54 13.20 -10.96
CA THR A 126 26.99 14.50 -11.51
C THR A 126 26.92 15.67 -10.52
N HIS A 127 26.19 15.51 -9.41
CA HIS A 127 25.99 16.55 -8.40
C HIS A 127 26.29 16.00 -7.01
N ARG A 128 26.87 16.81 -6.13
CA ARG A 128 27.23 16.38 -4.77
C ARG A 128 26.14 16.65 -3.73
N ALA A 129 25.14 17.48 -4.07
CA ALA A 129 23.97 17.76 -3.25
C ALA A 129 22.69 17.73 -4.10
N VAL A 130 21.68 17.02 -3.61
CA VAL A 130 20.41 16.80 -4.32
C VAL A 130 19.24 16.95 -3.35
N ASN A 131 18.22 17.69 -3.78
CA ASN A 131 16.95 17.83 -3.07
C ASN A 131 15.80 17.35 -3.96
N VAL A 132 14.73 16.83 -3.36
CA VAL A 132 13.49 16.51 -4.07
C VAL A 132 12.46 17.60 -3.81
N ALA A 133 11.76 18.06 -4.84
CA ALA A 133 10.72 19.08 -4.66
C ALA A 133 9.58 18.98 -5.68
N VAL A 134 8.43 19.55 -5.30
CA VAL A 134 7.23 19.67 -6.16
C VAL A 134 6.82 21.14 -6.30
N PRO A 135 6.14 21.54 -7.39
CA PRO A 135 5.54 22.88 -7.47
C PRO A 135 4.51 23.11 -6.35
N SER A 136 4.29 24.38 -6.01
CA SER A 136 3.18 24.77 -5.12
C SER A 136 1.94 25.07 -5.96
N ALA A 137 0.80 24.46 -5.62
CA ALA A 137 -0.49 24.85 -6.18
C ALA A 137 -0.98 26.17 -5.57
N ASP A 138 -0.76 26.34 -4.27
CA ASP A 138 -1.19 27.51 -3.52
C ASP A 138 -0.22 28.68 -3.70
N THR A 139 -0.76 29.90 -3.61
CA THR A 139 0.02 31.12 -3.49
C THR A 139 0.75 31.11 -2.14
N ILE A 140 2.06 31.30 -2.17
CA ILE A 140 2.87 31.44 -0.96
C ILE A 140 3.01 32.93 -0.66
N ILE A 141 2.79 33.30 0.60
CA ILE A 141 2.89 34.67 1.10
C ILE A 141 3.96 34.74 2.19
N GLU A 142 4.70 35.84 2.22
CA GLU A 142 5.51 36.21 3.38
C GLU A 142 4.66 37.12 4.26
N VAL A 143 4.72 36.90 5.57
CA VAL A 143 3.93 37.65 6.56
C VAL A 143 4.83 38.17 7.67
N ASP A 144 4.47 39.34 8.19
CA ASP A 144 4.96 39.88 9.46
C ASP A 144 3.75 40.14 10.36
N GLY A 145 3.64 39.39 11.45
CA GLY A 145 2.40 39.24 12.20
C GLY A 145 1.27 38.70 11.31
N ASP A 146 0.16 39.43 11.26
CA ASP A 146 -1.04 39.09 10.47
C ASP A 146 -1.09 39.81 9.10
N PHE A 147 -0.01 40.48 8.69
CA PHE A 147 0.04 41.29 7.47
C PHE A 147 0.98 40.69 6.43
N ILE A 148 0.54 40.66 5.17
CA ILE A 148 1.35 40.21 4.03
C ILE A 148 2.43 41.26 3.76
N THR A 149 3.70 40.84 3.73
CA THR A 149 4.85 41.68 3.38
C THR A 149 5.30 41.48 1.94
N ASN A 150 5.15 40.26 1.40
CA ASN A 150 5.56 39.92 0.05
C ASN A 150 4.74 38.73 -0.50
N ILE A 151 4.59 38.68 -1.83
CA ILE A 151 4.01 37.55 -2.55
C ILE A 151 5.01 37.14 -3.63
N PRO A 152 5.90 36.17 -3.36
CA PRO A 152 6.95 35.79 -4.30
C PRO A 152 6.39 35.16 -5.59
N ASP A 153 7.18 35.19 -6.66
CA ASP A 153 6.85 34.50 -7.91
C ASP A 153 6.80 32.98 -7.71
N ARG A 154 5.56 32.45 -7.63
CA ARG A 154 5.25 31.03 -7.43
C ARG A 154 5.93 30.13 -8.47
N SER A 155 6.18 30.61 -9.69
CA SER A 155 6.82 29.80 -10.75
C SER A 155 8.25 29.36 -10.38
N ARG A 156 8.90 30.10 -9.47
CA ARG A 156 10.25 29.84 -8.94
C ARG A 156 10.25 29.13 -7.58
N LEU A 157 9.09 28.98 -6.94
CA LEU A 157 8.96 28.34 -5.64
C LEU A 157 8.61 26.85 -5.77
N ARG A 158 9.18 26.05 -4.86
CA ARG A 158 8.92 24.62 -4.78
C ARG A 158 8.75 24.21 -3.31
N ARG A 159 7.95 23.18 -3.06
CA ARG A 159 7.81 22.54 -1.75
C ARG A 159 8.83 21.42 -1.65
N GLY A 160 9.81 21.59 -0.75
CA GLY A 160 10.84 20.58 -0.48
C GLY A 160 10.24 19.29 0.10
N GLN A 161 10.76 18.17 -0.38
CA GLN A 161 10.47 16.82 0.09
C GLN A 161 11.78 16.11 0.40
N THR A 162 11.70 15.01 1.14
CA THR A 162 12.79 14.04 1.17
C THR A 162 12.46 12.89 0.22
N PRO A 163 13.44 12.18 -0.38
CA PRO A 163 14.86 12.15 -0.01
C PRO A 163 15.65 13.44 -0.29
N GLN A 164 16.65 13.71 0.54
CA GLN A 164 17.76 14.61 0.26
C GLN A 164 19.03 13.80 0.24
N ALA A 165 19.93 14.06 -0.71
CA ALA A 165 21.11 13.24 -0.89
C ALA A 165 22.37 14.08 -1.02
N PHE A 166 23.44 13.60 -0.40
CA PHE A 166 24.70 14.31 -0.37
C PHE A 166 25.87 13.34 -0.49
N ASP A 167 26.92 13.78 -1.17
CA ASP A 167 28.27 13.27 -0.94
C ASP A 167 28.60 13.39 0.55
N ARG A 168 29.05 12.29 1.18
CA ARG A 168 29.28 12.27 2.64
C ARG A 168 30.29 13.33 3.08
N GLN A 169 31.37 13.53 2.32
CA GLN A 169 32.38 14.52 2.68
C GLN A 169 31.80 15.94 2.61
N LEU A 170 31.06 16.26 1.55
CA LEU A 170 30.41 17.56 1.41
C LEU A 170 29.53 17.91 2.60
N ILE A 171 28.62 17.02 2.99
CA ILE A 171 27.68 17.30 4.09
C ILE A 171 28.42 17.37 5.44
N SER A 172 29.49 16.59 5.62
CA SER A 172 30.37 16.71 6.79
C SER A 172 31.00 18.09 6.87
N ASP A 173 31.60 18.57 5.79
CA ASP A 173 32.26 19.88 5.74
C ASP A 173 31.27 21.03 6.00
N ALA A 174 30.03 20.90 5.52
CA ALA A 174 28.96 21.86 5.78
C ALA A 174 28.61 21.91 7.28
N TYR A 175 28.47 20.74 7.92
CA TYR A 175 28.18 20.65 9.35
C TYR A 175 29.34 21.10 10.23
N ASP A 176 30.59 20.82 9.86
CA ASP A 176 31.77 21.28 10.60
C ASP A 176 31.88 22.81 10.64
N LYS A 177 31.42 23.48 9.57
CA LYS A 177 31.28 24.94 9.54
C LYS A 177 30.07 25.40 10.35
N ALA A 178 28.93 24.74 10.19
CA ALA A 178 27.69 25.09 10.87
C ALA A 178 27.81 25.02 12.40
N LEU A 179 28.46 23.99 12.93
CA LEU A 179 28.65 23.79 14.37
C LEU A 179 29.56 24.84 15.03
N LYS A 180 30.32 25.61 14.25
CA LYS A 180 31.14 26.73 14.75
C LYS A 180 30.37 28.05 14.78
N ASP A 181 29.19 28.11 14.17
CA ASP A 181 28.33 29.29 14.16
C ASP A 181 27.39 29.29 15.37
N PRO A 182 27.51 30.25 16.31
CA PRO A 182 26.66 30.31 17.49
C PRO A 182 25.18 30.60 17.17
N ASN A 183 24.88 31.08 15.96
CA ASN A 183 23.52 31.37 15.50
C ASN A 183 22.94 30.26 14.62
N PHE A 184 23.64 29.12 14.50
CA PHE A 184 23.21 28.04 13.65
C PHE A 184 21.80 27.55 14.01
N ARG A 185 20.90 27.64 13.03
CA ARG A 185 19.57 27.04 13.08
C ARG A 185 19.29 26.41 11.73
N THR A 186 18.80 25.17 11.75
CA THR A 186 18.40 24.51 10.53
C THR A 186 17.10 23.74 10.70
N THR A 187 16.30 23.78 9.64
CA THR A 187 15.14 22.93 9.45
C THR A 187 15.36 21.93 8.32
N ASP A 188 16.54 21.89 7.71
CA ASP A 188 16.79 21.11 6.50
C ASP A 188 18.28 20.95 6.16
N ASP A 189 18.71 19.77 5.71
CA ASP A 189 20.13 19.48 5.44
C ASP A 189 20.63 20.25 4.21
N CYS A 190 19.78 20.43 3.18
CA CYS A 190 20.09 21.31 2.04
C CYS A 190 20.28 22.77 2.49
N GLY A 191 19.55 23.21 3.51
CA GLY A 191 19.72 24.53 4.12
C GLY A 191 21.11 24.72 4.73
N VAL A 192 21.68 23.66 5.34
CA VAL A 192 23.04 23.69 5.88
C VAL A 192 24.06 23.86 4.76
N VAL A 193 23.97 23.04 3.70
CA VAL A 193 24.86 23.15 2.53
C VAL A 193 24.74 24.54 1.90
N ARG A 194 23.52 25.03 1.64
CA ARG A 194 23.28 26.31 1.00
C ARG A 194 23.88 27.50 1.76
N THR A 195 23.88 27.42 3.09
CA THR A 195 24.34 28.49 3.99
C THR A 195 25.86 28.45 4.16
N TYR A 196 26.44 27.27 4.44
CA TYR A 196 27.84 27.15 4.84
C TYR A 196 28.78 26.75 3.69
N LEU A 197 28.23 26.29 2.56
CA LEU A 197 28.91 25.98 1.30
C LEU A 197 28.16 26.61 0.11
N PRO A 198 28.05 27.95 0.04
CA PRO A 198 27.18 28.63 -0.93
C PRO A 198 27.57 28.43 -2.41
N GLU A 199 28.80 28.01 -2.68
CA GLU A 199 29.31 27.71 -4.02
C GLU A 199 28.90 26.30 -4.52
N GLU A 200 28.46 25.40 -3.63
CA GLU A 200 28.04 24.07 -4.02
C GLU A 200 26.58 24.12 -4.52
N PRO A 201 26.33 23.76 -5.80
CA PRO A 201 24.97 23.74 -6.32
C PRO A 201 24.17 22.59 -5.72
N ILE A 202 22.92 22.88 -5.34
CA ILE A 202 21.96 21.86 -4.90
C ILE A 202 21.02 21.57 -6.06
N PHE A 203 21.15 20.39 -6.66
CA PHE A 203 20.32 19.97 -7.77
C PHE A 203 18.91 19.59 -7.28
N VAL A 204 17.88 19.92 -8.06
CA VAL A 204 16.48 19.64 -7.67
C VAL A 204 15.89 18.56 -8.57
N VAL A 205 15.59 17.41 -7.98
CA VAL A 205 14.85 16.30 -8.61
C VAL A 205 13.34 16.51 -8.45
N ARG A 206 12.58 16.12 -9.48
CA ARG A 206 11.12 16.22 -9.48
C ARG A 206 10.49 15.17 -8.56
N GLY A 207 9.88 15.64 -7.47
CA GLY A 207 9.09 14.83 -6.54
C GLY A 207 7.70 14.48 -7.05
N GLU A 208 6.86 13.98 -6.14
CA GLU A 208 5.45 13.62 -6.40
C GLU A 208 4.55 14.18 -5.31
N GLU A 209 3.35 14.62 -5.67
CA GLU A 209 2.33 15.05 -4.69
C GLU A 209 1.98 13.94 -3.69
N SER A 210 1.98 12.68 -4.15
CA SER A 210 1.73 11.53 -3.27
C SER A 210 2.84 11.29 -2.25
N ASN A 211 4.05 11.84 -2.42
CA ASN A 211 5.17 11.72 -1.46
C ASN A 211 4.97 12.67 -0.25
N MET A 212 3.76 12.65 0.31
CA MET A 212 3.34 13.49 1.42
C MET A 212 3.95 13.01 2.75
N LYS A 213 4.16 13.94 3.68
CA LYS A 213 4.67 13.67 5.02
C LYS A 213 3.51 13.54 6.00
N LEU A 214 3.44 12.45 6.74
CA LEU A 214 2.49 12.31 7.85
C LEU A 214 2.82 13.31 8.95
N THR A 215 2.00 14.35 9.06
CA THR A 215 2.21 15.48 9.96
C THR A 215 1.01 15.71 10.87
N TYR A 216 -0.19 15.69 10.31
CA TYR A 216 -1.46 15.95 10.97
C TYR A 216 -2.35 14.71 10.96
N ARG A 217 -3.42 14.73 11.77
CA ARG A 217 -4.33 13.59 11.88
C ARG A 217 -5.08 13.35 10.57
N GLU A 218 -5.43 14.41 9.86
CA GLU A 218 -6.12 14.40 8.57
C GLU A 218 -5.28 13.68 7.49
N ASP A 219 -3.96 13.76 7.59
CA ASP A 219 -3.03 13.07 6.68
C ASP A 219 -3.18 11.55 6.75
N THR A 220 -3.62 10.99 7.89
CA THR A 220 -3.82 9.54 8.03
C THR A 220 -4.89 9.02 7.07
N TYR A 221 -5.99 9.76 6.90
CA TYR A 221 -7.07 9.41 5.99
C TYR A 221 -6.63 9.56 4.53
N MET A 222 -5.90 10.63 4.22
CA MET A 222 -5.35 10.84 2.88
C MET A 222 -4.35 9.75 2.51
N MET A 223 -3.44 9.39 3.43
CA MET A 223 -2.48 8.31 3.24
C MET A 223 -3.16 6.97 3.01
N ASP A 224 -4.17 6.60 3.81
CA ASP A 224 -4.90 5.34 3.62
C ASP A 224 -5.53 5.25 2.22
N LYS A 225 -6.11 6.37 1.73
CA LYS A 225 -6.64 6.44 0.38
C LYS A 225 -5.57 6.43 -0.70
N LEU A 226 -4.44 7.11 -0.49
CA LEU A 226 -3.32 7.07 -1.43
C LEU A 226 -2.70 5.66 -1.50
N PHE A 227 -2.63 4.94 -0.39
CA PHE A 227 -2.22 3.54 -0.38
C PHE A 227 -3.22 2.67 -1.12
N GLN A 228 -4.53 2.83 -0.91
CA GLN A 228 -5.55 2.11 -1.70
C GLN A 228 -5.40 2.39 -3.20
N LEU A 229 -5.17 3.65 -3.58
CA LEU A 229 -4.93 4.03 -4.98
C LEU A 229 -3.62 3.46 -5.54
N LYS A 230 -2.55 3.38 -4.73
CA LYS A 230 -1.26 2.79 -5.12
C LYS A 230 -1.24 1.26 -5.08
N SER A 231 -2.14 0.62 -4.33
CA SER A 231 -2.42 -0.81 -4.39
C SER A 231 -3.09 -1.23 -5.71
N THR A 232 -2.91 -0.44 -6.78
CA THR A 232 -3.12 -0.85 -8.16
C THR A 232 -2.43 -2.17 -8.40
N GLU A 233 -3.20 -3.07 -9.01
CA GLU A 233 -2.90 -4.44 -9.44
C GLU A 233 -1.42 -4.84 -9.34
N PRO A 234 -1.08 -6.00 -8.74
CA PRO A 234 0.30 -6.50 -8.65
C PRO A 234 0.87 -6.85 -10.03
N ASN A 235 1.18 -5.82 -10.82
CA ASN A 235 1.43 -5.92 -12.26
C ASN A 235 2.75 -6.58 -12.60
N ASP A 236 3.72 -6.52 -11.68
CA ASP A 236 5.06 -7.08 -11.85
C ASP A 236 5.10 -8.59 -11.57
N VAL A 237 4.00 -9.17 -11.07
CA VAL A 237 3.91 -10.62 -10.80
C VAL A 237 3.52 -11.33 -12.09
N GLN A 238 4.46 -12.11 -12.64
CA GLN A 238 4.21 -12.98 -13.79
C GLN A 238 3.44 -14.23 -13.33
N ILE A 239 2.42 -14.61 -14.11
CA ILE A 239 1.74 -15.90 -13.97
C ILE A 239 2.24 -16.77 -15.12
N ASP A 240 2.88 -17.88 -14.77
CA ASP A 240 3.26 -18.93 -15.70
C ASP A 240 2.37 -20.18 -15.50
N ALA A 241 2.51 -21.16 -16.40
CA ALA A 241 1.71 -22.38 -16.39
C ALA A 241 1.88 -23.25 -15.13
N GLU A 242 2.88 -22.94 -14.29
CA GLU A 242 3.25 -23.74 -13.12
C GLU A 242 3.13 -22.97 -11.80
N SER A 243 2.68 -21.72 -11.87
CA SER A 243 2.62 -20.79 -10.74
C SER A 243 1.77 -21.33 -9.59
N PHE A 244 0.82 -22.22 -9.89
CA PHE A 244 -0.06 -22.85 -8.91
C PHE A 244 0.03 -24.38 -8.91
N ARG A 245 1.13 -24.97 -9.44
CA ARG A 245 1.33 -26.42 -9.45
C ARG A 245 1.16 -27.02 -8.05
N GLY A 246 0.30 -28.02 -7.95
CA GLY A 246 0.05 -28.76 -6.70
C GLY A 246 -0.74 -27.97 -5.65
N LYS A 247 -1.27 -26.80 -6.02
CA LYS A 247 -2.13 -26.00 -5.17
C LYS A 247 -3.59 -26.35 -5.36
N VAL A 248 -4.35 -26.32 -4.28
CA VAL A 248 -5.79 -26.60 -4.29
C VAL A 248 -6.56 -25.30 -4.08
N ALA A 249 -7.44 -24.98 -5.03
CA ALA A 249 -8.26 -23.77 -5.02
C ALA A 249 -9.76 -24.11 -4.99
N VAL A 250 -10.50 -23.44 -4.11
CA VAL A 250 -11.96 -23.47 -4.07
C VAL A 250 -12.53 -22.15 -4.57
N VAL A 251 -13.40 -22.20 -5.58
CA VAL A 251 -14.03 -21.01 -6.16
C VAL A 251 -15.55 -21.05 -5.97
N PHE A 252 -16.08 -20.21 -5.09
CA PHE A 252 -17.51 -19.96 -5.01
C PHE A 252 -17.93 -18.92 -6.06
N GLY A 253 -18.99 -19.23 -6.81
CA GLY A 253 -19.48 -18.41 -7.93
C GLY A 253 -18.77 -18.66 -9.27
N GLY A 254 -18.07 -19.79 -9.43
CA GLY A 254 -17.23 -20.08 -10.61
C GLY A 254 -17.95 -20.44 -11.92
N SER A 255 -19.28 -20.39 -11.99
CA SER A 255 -20.02 -20.85 -13.18
C SER A 255 -20.14 -19.84 -14.33
N TYR A 256 -19.93 -18.54 -14.09
CA TYR A 256 -19.96 -17.52 -15.14
C TYR A 256 -19.15 -16.27 -14.75
N GLY A 257 -18.99 -15.33 -15.70
CA GLY A 257 -18.40 -14.01 -15.45
C GLY A 257 -16.96 -14.08 -14.96
N ILE A 258 -16.65 -13.29 -13.93
CA ILE A 258 -15.29 -13.24 -13.33
C ILE A 258 -14.92 -14.59 -12.71
N GLY A 259 -15.83 -15.24 -11.98
CA GLY A 259 -15.57 -16.51 -11.31
C GLY A 259 -15.17 -17.62 -12.29
N LYS A 260 -15.85 -17.71 -13.45
CA LYS A 260 -15.50 -18.67 -14.49
C LYS A 260 -14.10 -18.45 -15.04
N ASN A 261 -13.74 -17.20 -15.33
CA ASN A 261 -12.40 -16.85 -15.81
C ASN A 261 -11.32 -17.20 -14.78
N ILE A 262 -11.59 -17.01 -13.48
CA ILE A 262 -10.65 -17.40 -12.41
C ILE A 262 -10.44 -18.92 -12.39
N VAL A 263 -11.52 -19.71 -12.53
CA VAL A 263 -11.42 -21.17 -12.60
C VAL A 263 -10.54 -21.59 -13.78
N GLU A 264 -10.86 -21.10 -14.99
CA GLU A 264 -10.13 -21.46 -16.21
C GLU A 264 -8.65 -21.07 -16.12
N MET A 265 -8.33 -19.87 -15.61
CA MET A 265 -6.95 -19.41 -15.47
C MET A 265 -6.16 -20.18 -14.40
N LEU A 266 -6.78 -20.52 -13.27
CA LEU A 266 -6.13 -21.31 -12.22
C LEU A 266 -5.81 -22.73 -12.72
N GLU A 267 -6.74 -23.37 -13.42
CA GLU A 267 -6.53 -24.69 -14.03
C GLU A 267 -5.40 -24.64 -15.08
N GLN A 268 -5.41 -23.62 -15.95
CA GLN A 268 -4.35 -23.39 -16.93
C GLN A 268 -2.97 -23.14 -16.30
N SER A 269 -2.95 -22.67 -15.06
CA SER A 269 -1.72 -22.36 -14.30
C SER A 269 -1.34 -23.45 -13.29
N GLY A 270 -1.91 -24.66 -13.44
CA GLY A 270 -1.50 -25.87 -12.73
C GLY A 270 -2.20 -26.12 -11.39
N ALA A 271 -3.22 -25.34 -11.03
CA ALA A 271 -3.99 -25.55 -9.80
C ALA A 271 -5.04 -26.67 -9.96
N HIS A 272 -5.32 -27.37 -8.86
CA HIS A 272 -6.47 -28.26 -8.71
C HIS A 272 -7.67 -27.42 -8.25
N VAL A 273 -8.62 -27.15 -9.14
CA VAL A 273 -9.72 -26.21 -8.88
C VAL A 273 -11.04 -26.94 -8.63
N HIS A 274 -11.75 -26.53 -7.57
CA HIS A 274 -13.11 -26.99 -7.26
C HIS A 274 -14.05 -25.80 -7.23
N SER A 275 -14.98 -25.76 -8.18
CA SER A 275 -15.92 -24.65 -8.35
C SER A 275 -17.32 -25.01 -7.85
N PHE A 276 -17.92 -24.11 -7.08
CA PHE A 276 -19.26 -24.25 -6.52
C PHE A 276 -20.14 -23.06 -6.91
N SER A 277 -21.39 -23.32 -7.30
CA SER A 277 -22.38 -22.28 -7.56
C SER A 277 -23.81 -22.80 -7.44
N ARG A 278 -24.78 -21.89 -7.29
CA ARG A 278 -26.19 -22.27 -7.23
C ARG A 278 -26.70 -22.96 -8.50
N SER A 279 -26.16 -22.58 -9.66
CA SER A 279 -26.61 -23.11 -10.96
C SER A 279 -25.93 -24.42 -11.34
N ALA A 280 -24.72 -24.68 -10.85
CA ALA A 280 -23.95 -25.87 -11.22
C ALA A 280 -23.95 -26.95 -10.13
N THR A 281 -23.80 -26.56 -8.86
CA THR A 281 -23.66 -27.48 -7.72
C THR A 281 -24.74 -27.30 -6.65
N HIS A 282 -25.71 -26.41 -6.90
CA HIS A 282 -26.73 -26.00 -5.93
C HIS A 282 -26.18 -25.47 -4.60
N THR A 283 -24.94 -24.98 -4.59
CA THR A 283 -24.30 -24.40 -3.41
C THR A 283 -24.60 -22.91 -3.31
N ASP A 284 -25.32 -22.50 -2.27
CA ASP A 284 -25.54 -21.10 -1.90
C ASP A 284 -24.60 -20.69 -0.77
N VAL A 285 -23.77 -19.67 -1.00
CA VAL A 285 -22.86 -19.14 0.03
C VAL A 285 -23.61 -18.54 1.22
N GLY A 286 -24.86 -18.09 1.00
CA GLY A 286 -25.74 -17.64 2.07
C GLY A 286 -26.15 -18.75 3.04
N ASP A 287 -25.99 -20.02 2.68
CA ASP A 287 -26.23 -21.17 3.56
C ASP A 287 -24.91 -21.70 4.11
N ASP A 288 -24.69 -21.46 5.40
CA ASP A 288 -23.47 -21.86 6.12
C ASP A 288 -23.19 -23.37 6.06
N ASN A 289 -24.22 -24.22 6.10
CA ASN A 289 -24.05 -25.66 6.03
C ASN A 289 -23.57 -26.09 4.63
N GLN A 290 -24.08 -25.46 3.58
CA GLN A 290 -23.67 -25.78 2.21
C GLN A 290 -22.22 -25.37 1.95
N VAL A 291 -21.79 -24.23 2.49
CA VAL A 291 -20.38 -23.81 2.45
C VAL A 291 -19.48 -24.80 3.20
N ALA A 292 -19.89 -25.23 4.40
CA ALA A 292 -19.15 -26.20 5.19
C ALA A 292 -19.00 -27.56 4.47
N LEU A 293 -20.08 -28.06 3.87
CA LEU A 293 -20.08 -29.31 3.10
C LEU A 293 -19.19 -29.22 1.87
N ALA A 294 -19.25 -28.10 1.13
CA ALA A 294 -18.41 -27.89 -0.05
C ALA A 294 -16.91 -27.93 0.29
N LEU A 295 -16.49 -27.19 1.32
CA LEU A 295 -15.08 -27.16 1.76
C LEU A 295 -14.62 -28.52 2.32
N SER A 296 -15.47 -29.19 3.11
CA SER A 296 -15.17 -30.51 3.64
C SER A 296 -15.00 -31.55 2.54
N ALA A 297 -15.83 -31.51 1.49
CA ALA A 297 -15.71 -32.43 0.35
C ALA A 297 -14.39 -32.23 -0.42
N VAL A 298 -13.94 -30.98 -0.58
CA VAL A 298 -12.64 -30.70 -1.23
C VAL A 298 -11.49 -31.18 -0.36
N GLU A 299 -11.51 -30.89 0.93
CA GLU A 299 -10.50 -31.36 1.87
C GLU A 299 -10.40 -32.89 1.89
N GLN A 300 -11.52 -33.61 1.89
CA GLN A 300 -11.53 -35.07 1.86
C GLN A 300 -10.92 -35.63 0.58
N LYS A 301 -11.08 -34.91 -0.54
CA LYS A 301 -10.60 -35.34 -1.85
C LYS A 301 -9.13 -34.99 -2.08
N GLU A 302 -8.70 -33.80 -1.69
CA GLU A 302 -7.37 -33.26 -2.02
C GLU A 302 -6.40 -33.27 -0.82
N GLY A 303 -6.91 -33.33 0.40
CA GLY A 303 -6.12 -33.37 1.65
C GLY A 303 -5.69 -32.00 2.20
N HIS A 304 -5.85 -30.93 1.41
CA HIS A 304 -5.57 -29.55 1.81
C HIS A 304 -6.31 -28.53 0.93
N ILE A 305 -6.37 -27.28 1.39
CA ILE A 305 -6.89 -26.13 0.62
C ILE A 305 -5.90 -24.97 0.77
N ASP A 306 -5.33 -24.50 -0.34
CA ASP A 306 -4.40 -23.35 -0.35
C ASP A 306 -5.14 -22.04 -0.59
N TYR A 307 -6.15 -22.05 -1.45
CA TYR A 307 -6.85 -20.84 -1.89
C TYR A 307 -8.35 -20.99 -1.81
N VAL A 308 -9.02 -19.96 -1.30
CA VAL A 308 -10.48 -19.83 -1.41
C VAL A 308 -10.81 -18.48 -2.03
N ILE A 309 -11.64 -18.51 -3.07
CA ILE A 309 -12.07 -17.32 -3.80
C ILE A 309 -13.60 -17.29 -3.80
N ASN A 310 -14.20 -16.21 -3.28
CA ASN A 310 -15.64 -16.03 -3.32
C ASN A 310 -16.04 -14.88 -4.23
N THR A 311 -16.48 -15.24 -5.44
CA THR A 311 -17.04 -14.32 -6.44
C THR A 311 -18.56 -14.21 -6.36
N ALA A 312 -19.20 -15.04 -5.52
CA ALA A 312 -20.65 -15.07 -5.43
C ALA A 312 -21.19 -13.72 -4.94
N GLY A 313 -22.23 -13.24 -5.62
CA GLY A 313 -22.90 -12.00 -5.27
C GLY A 313 -24.11 -11.77 -6.16
N VAL A 314 -24.97 -10.87 -5.73
CA VAL A 314 -26.14 -10.40 -6.46
C VAL A 314 -26.16 -8.89 -6.49
N LEU A 315 -26.64 -8.35 -7.61
CA LEU A 315 -26.90 -6.94 -7.79
C LEU A 315 -28.37 -6.76 -8.16
N ASN A 316 -29.06 -5.94 -7.38
CA ASN A 316 -30.43 -5.49 -7.62
C ASN A 316 -30.40 -3.97 -7.71
N ARG A 317 -30.63 -3.43 -8.92
CA ARG A 317 -30.67 -1.98 -9.17
C ARG A 317 -32.10 -1.45 -9.07
N GLU A 318 -32.45 -0.87 -7.93
CA GLU A 318 -33.82 -0.41 -7.66
C GLU A 318 -33.84 0.68 -6.58
N PRO A 319 -34.79 1.65 -6.62
CA PRO A 319 -35.04 2.54 -5.49
C PRO A 319 -35.33 1.76 -4.20
N LEU A 320 -34.75 2.18 -3.07
CA LEU A 320 -35.03 1.52 -1.78
C LEU A 320 -36.54 1.55 -1.43
N ALA A 321 -37.24 2.60 -1.82
CA ALA A 321 -38.67 2.77 -1.54
C ALA A 321 -39.58 1.75 -2.26
N SER A 322 -39.10 1.09 -3.33
CA SER A 322 -39.86 0.07 -4.07
C SER A 322 -39.28 -1.34 -3.91
N MET A 323 -38.11 -1.48 -3.28
CA MET A 323 -37.43 -2.77 -3.17
C MET A 323 -38.15 -3.67 -2.15
N GLU A 324 -38.62 -4.82 -2.63
CA GLU A 324 -39.23 -5.85 -1.79
C GLU A 324 -38.28 -6.31 -0.66
N TYR A 325 -38.82 -6.49 0.54
CA TYR A 325 -38.02 -6.82 1.73
C TYR A 325 -37.23 -8.14 1.56
N ASP A 326 -37.82 -9.14 0.93
CA ASP A 326 -37.14 -10.41 0.63
C ASP A 326 -35.95 -10.22 -0.32
N THR A 327 -36.02 -9.26 -1.25
CA THR A 327 -34.90 -8.90 -2.12
C THR A 327 -33.77 -8.27 -1.31
N ILE A 328 -34.11 -7.41 -0.34
CA ILE A 328 -33.12 -6.82 0.60
C ILE A 328 -32.43 -7.93 1.39
N LEU A 329 -33.21 -8.83 2.02
CA LEU A 329 -32.67 -9.93 2.81
C LEU A 329 -31.78 -10.84 1.97
N LYS A 330 -32.23 -11.23 0.78
CA LYS A 330 -31.45 -12.09 -0.13
C LYS A 330 -30.14 -11.45 -0.57
N ALA A 331 -30.14 -10.13 -0.82
CA ALA A 331 -28.93 -9.40 -1.18
C ALA A 331 -27.94 -9.35 -0.01
N VAL A 332 -28.40 -9.06 1.22
CA VAL A 332 -27.56 -9.08 2.42
C VAL A 332 -27.04 -10.49 2.70
N GLN A 333 -27.90 -11.50 2.59
CA GLN A 333 -27.57 -12.89 2.84
C GLN A 333 -26.51 -13.40 1.86
N THR A 334 -26.68 -13.13 0.57
CA THR A 334 -25.74 -13.60 -0.46
C THR A 334 -24.43 -12.82 -0.40
N ASN A 335 -24.49 -11.48 -0.37
CA ASN A 335 -23.29 -10.65 -0.52
C ASN A 335 -22.45 -10.59 0.75
N TYR A 336 -23.09 -10.36 1.91
CA TYR A 336 -22.37 -10.14 3.16
C TYR A 336 -22.32 -11.39 4.02
N MET A 337 -23.47 -11.99 4.38
CA MET A 337 -23.44 -13.21 5.20
C MET A 337 -22.73 -14.36 4.49
N GLY A 338 -22.87 -14.48 3.16
CA GLY A 338 -22.11 -15.46 2.40
C GLY A 338 -20.60 -15.24 2.43
N THR A 339 -20.15 -13.99 2.49
CA THR A 339 -18.73 -13.65 2.72
C THR A 339 -18.28 -14.09 4.11
N VAL A 340 -19.09 -13.83 5.14
CA VAL A 340 -18.81 -14.24 6.53
C VAL A 340 -18.75 -15.76 6.65
N ASN A 341 -19.73 -16.48 6.09
CA ASN A 341 -19.79 -17.94 6.11
C ASN A 341 -18.55 -18.55 5.44
N VAL A 342 -18.20 -18.09 4.24
CA VAL A 342 -16.99 -18.56 3.54
C VAL A 342 -15.74 -18.31 4.37
N ALA A 343 -15.58 -17.12 4.96
CA ALA A 343 -14.42 -16.81 5.79
C ALA A 343 -14.32 -17.76 7.00
N LEU A 344 -15.40 -17.85 7.80
CA LEU A 344 -15.45 -18.69 8.99
C LEU A 344 -15.15 -20.16 8.68
N ARG A 345 -15.78 -20.69 7.62
CA ARG A 345 -15.62 -22.09 7.24
C ARG A 345 -14.28 -22.39 6.57
N SER A 346 -13.65 -21.42 5.93
CA SER A 346 -12.35 -21.61 5.28
C SER A 346 -11.17 -21.57 6.27
N ARG A 347 -11.29 -20.82 7.37
CA ARG A 347 -10.18 -20.56 8.31
C ARG A 347 -9.44 -21.83 8.77
N PRO A 348 -10.11 -22.93 9.22
CA PRO A 348 -9.39 -24.12 9.71
C PRO A 348 -8.55 -24.83 8.63
N TYR A 349 -8.93 -24.69 7.36
CA TYR A 349 -8.19 -25.26 6.23
C TYR A 349 -7.01 -24.34 5.86
N LEU A 350 -7.28 -23.05 5.70
CA LEU A 350 -6.26 -22.05 5.33
C LEU A 350 -5.18 -21.87 6.41
N GLN A 351 -5.51 -22.03 7.69
CA GLN A 351 -4.52 -21.96 8.77
C GLN A 351 -3.43 -23.02 8.62
N ARG A 352 -3.77 -24.22 8.12
CA ARG A 352 -2.83 -25.33 7.94
C ARG A 352 -1.86 -25.10 6.78
N THR A 353 -2.33 -24.43 5.73
CA THR A 353 -1.57 -24.16 4.51
C THR A 353 -0.91 -22.78 4.51
N ARG A 354 -1.21 -21.92 5.50
CA ARG A 354 -0.97 -20.46 5.42
C ARG A 354 -1.57 -19.88 4.14
N GLY A 355 -2.77 -20.35 3.83
CA GLY A 355 -3.46 -20.13 2.57
C GLY A 355 -4.02 -18.71 2.43
N LYS A 356 -4.69 -18.47 1.30
CA LYS A 356 -5.19 -17.14 0.93
C LYS A 356 -6.68 -17.16 0.62
N LEU A 357 -7.35 -16.08 1.02
CA LEU A 357 -8.78 -15.88 0.86
C LEU A 357 -9.05 -14.58 0.09
N ILE A 358 -9.81 -14.67 -0.99
CA ILE A 358 -10.14 -13.52 -1.83
C ILE A 358 -11.64 -13.29 -1.89
N PHE A 359 -12.04 -12.05 -1.60
CA PHE A 359 -13.41 -11.55 -1.75
C PHE A 359 -13.50 -10.47 -2.81
N PHE A 360 -14.72 -10.14 -3.22
CA PHE A 360 -15.00 -9.13 -4.25
C PHE A 360 -15.86 -8.00 -3.69
N THR A 361 -15.32 -6.79 -3.77
CA THR A 361 -16.07 -5.55 -3.51
C THR A 361 -16.56 -4.92 -4.83
N SER A 362 -16.85 -3.63 -4.83
CA SER A 362 -17.34 -2.87 -5.98
C SER A 362 -16.88 -1.43 -5.87
N SER A 363 -16.61 -0.76 -7.00
CA SER A 363 -16.28 0.68 -7.04
C SER A 363 -17.30 1.61 -6.34
N SER A 364 -18.47 1.09 -5.93
CA SER A 364 -19.47 1.78 -5.10
C SER A 364 -19.23 1.65 -3.59
N TYR A 365 -18.20 0.93 -3.12
CA TYR A 365 -17.94 0.72 -1.69
C TYR A 365 -17.50 2.01 -0.98
N THR A 366 -16.80 2.91 -1.68
CA THR A 366 -16.35 4.20 -1.13
C THR A 366 -17.43 5.28 -1.19
N ARG A 367 -18.40 5.14 -2.10
CA ARG A 367 -19.48 6.09 -2.30
C ARG A 367 -20.72 5.38 -2.83
N GLY A 368 -21.78 5.38 -2.01
CA GLY A 368 -23.09 4.87 -2.42
C GLY A 368 -23.64 5.61 -3.63
N ARG A 369 -24.36 4.87 -4.49
CA ARG A 369 -25.01 5.39 -5.69
C ARG A 369 -26.53 5.23 -5.58
N ALA A 370 -27.28 6.16 -6.16
CA ALA A 370 -28.73 6.02 -6.26
C ALA A 370 -29.07 4.68 -6.94
N PHE A 371 -30.09 3.98 -6.43
CA PHE A 371 -30.52 2.64 -6.85
C PHE A 371 -29.57 1.48 -6.50
N TYR A 372 -28.50 1.74 -5.74
CA TYR A 372 -27.50 0.74 -5.30
C TYR A 372 -27.37 0.71 -3.78
N SER A 373 -28.36 1.16 -3.01
CA SER A 373 -28.20 1.34 -1.56
C SER A 373 -27.74 0.05 -0.87
N ILE A 374 -28.48 -1.05 -1.06
CA ILE A 374 -28.19 -2.37 -0.47
C ILE A 374 -26.92 -3.00 -1.05
N TYR A 375 -26.73 -2.89 -2.36
CA TYR A 375 -25.52 -3.42 -3.01
C TYR A 375 -24.26 -2.69 -2.53
N SER A 376 -24.28 -1.36 -2.48
CA SER A 376 -23.14 -0.56 -2.05
C SER A 376 -22.84 -0.76 -0.57
N SER A 377 -23.85 -0.85 0.29
CA SER A 377 -23.67 -1.09 1.73
C SER A 377 -23.04 -2.46 1.98
N THR A 378 -23.53 -3.53 1.32
CA THR A 378 -22.93 -4.87 1.45
C THR A 378 -21.49 -4.91 0.96
N LYS A 379 -21.18 -4.25 -0.17
CA LYS A 379 -19.80 -4.17 -0.70
C LYS A 379 -18.86 -3.34 0.17
N ALA A 380 -19.36 -2.29 0.84
CA ALA A 380 -18.62 -1.53 1.85
C ALA A 380 -18.37 -2.34 3.14
N ALA A 381 -19.35 -3.15 3.56
CA ALA A 381 -19.21 -4.03 4.71
C ALA A 381 -18.11 -5.08 4.49
N ILE A 382 -18.03 -5.67 3.29
CA ILE A 382 -16.98 -6.64 2.93
C ILE A 382 -15.57 -6.05 3.10
N VAL A 383 -15.34 -4.79 2.71
CA VAL A 383 -14.02 -4.17 2.82
C VAL A 383 -13.58 -4.05 4.28
N ASN A 384 -14.44 -3.50 5.14
CA ASN A 384 -14.13 -3.37 6.57
C ASN A 384 -13.98 -4.73 7.24
N PHE A 385 -14.82 -5.71 6.86
CA PHE A 385 -14.72 -7.08 7.32
C PHE A 385 -13.36 -7.70 6.97
N VAL A 386 -12.93 -7.60 5.71
CA VAL A 386 -11.63 -8.11 5.27
C VAL A 386 -10.47 -7.45 5.99
N GLN A 387 -10.50 -6.13 6.17
CA GLN A 387 -9.45 -5.39 6.86
C GLN A 387 -9.32 -5.77 8.34
N ALA A 388 -10.45 -5.98 9.02
CA ALA A 388 -10.46 -6.42 10.42
C ALA A 388 -9.94 -7.86 10.53
N VAL A 389 -10.50 -8.78 9.74
CA VAL A 389 -10.13 -10.21 9.74
C VAL A 389 -8.66 -10.42 9.36
N ALA A 390 -8.11 -9.61 8.45
CA ALA A 390 -6.69 -9.64 8.12
C ALA A 390 -5.79 -9.38 9.34
N GLN A 391 -6.19 -8.47 10.22
CA GLN A 391 -5.43 -8.19 11.45
C GLN A 391 -5.62 -9.30 12.49
N GLU A 392 -6.81 -9.87 12.59
CA GLU A 392 -7.09 -11.00 13.49
C GLU A 392 -6.29 -12.24 13.09
N TRP A 393 -6.14 -12.51 11.79
CA TRP A 393 -5.50 -13.74 11.29
C TRP A 393 -4.02 -13.58 10.92
N ASP A 394 -3.41 -12.44 11.22
CA ASP A 394 -1.98 -12.17 10.99
C ASP A 394 -1.10 -13.25 11.65
N ALA A 395 -1.43 -13.61 12.89
CA ALA A 395 -0.72 -14.65 13.64
C ALA A 395 -0.87 -16.07 13.05
N ASP A 396 -1.97 -16.31 12.32
CA ASP A 396 -2.23 -17.59 11.64
C ASP A 396 -1.52 -17.68 10.29
N GLY A 397 -0.94 -16.59 9.80
CA GLY A 397 -0.31 -16.51 8.48
C GLY A 397 -1.30 -16.62 7.32
N ILE A 398 -2.59 -16.37 7.55
CA ILE A 398 -3.61 -16.37 6.49
C ILE A 398 -3.68 -14.99 5.87
N SER A 399 -3.60 -14.92 4.54
CA SER A 399 -3.78 -13.66 3.80
C SER A 399 -5.21 -13.52 3.29
N ILE A 400 -5.86 -12.38 3.54
CA ILE A 400 -7.23 -12.10 3.08
C ILE A 400 -7.29 -10.74 2.39
N ASN A 401 -7.84 -10.67 1.18
CA ASN A 401 -7.92 -9.42 0.40
C ASN A 401 -9.25 -9.26 -0.34
N CYS A 402 -9.53 -8.03 -0.77
CA CYS A 402 -10.65 -7.69 -1.65
C CYS A 402 -10.16 -7.30 -3.03
N ILE A 403 -10.77 -7.84 -4.08
CA ILE A 403 -10.66 -7.32 -5.44
C ILE A 403 -11.77 -6.28 -5.67
N ASN A 404 -11.39 -5.10 -6.12
CA ASN A 404 -12.30 -4.01 -6.47
C ASN A 404 -12.27 -3.75 -7.98
N PRO A 405 -13.08 -4.45 -8.76
CA PRO A 405 -13.12 -4.23 -10.20
C PRO A 405 -13.83 -2.92 -10.57
N GLU A 406 -13.36 -2.28 -11.65
CA GLU A 406 -14.13 -1.29 -12.38
C GLU A 406 -15.39 -1.93 -13.00
N ARG A 407 -16.17 -1.14 -13.76
CA ARG A 407 -17.34 -1.63 -14.49
C ARG A 407 -16.91 -2.75 -15.43
N THR A 408 -17.26 -3.99 -15.10
CA THR A 408 -16.77 -5.19 -15.80
C THR A 408 -17.86 -5.84 -16.63
N LYS A 409 -17.55 -6.22 -17.88
CA LYS A 409 -18.43 -6.90 -18.81
C LYS A 409 -18.77 -8.30 -18.30
N THR A 410 -19.89 -8.42 -17.59
CA THR A 410 -20.36 -9.67 -16.98
C THR A 410 -21.86 -9.85 -17.22
N PRO A 411 -22.37 -11.10 -17.22
CA PRO A 411 -23.80 -11.35 -17.34
C PRO A 411 -24.64 -10.61 -16.29
N MET A 412 -24.17 -10.54 -15.03
CA MET A 412 -24.85 -9.81 -13.95
C MET A 412 -24.96 -8.31 -14.24
N ARG A 413 -23.92 -7.71 -14.83
CA ARG A 413 -23.94 -6.31 -15.25
C ARG A 413 -24.91 -6.10 -16.41
N GLN A 414 -24.82 -6.94 -17.44
CA GLN A 414 -25.70 -6.86 -18.60
C GLN A 414 -27.19 -6.98 -18.21
N GLN A 415 -27.51 -7.84 -17.25
CA GLN A 415 -28.87 -7.98 -16.72
C GLN A 415 -29.38 -6.70 -16.03
N ASN A 416 -28.52 -5.96 -15.33
CA ASN A 416 -28.91 -4.77 -14.56
C ASN A 416 -28.80 -3.46 -15.34
N PHE A 417 -27.99 -3.41 -16.41
CA PHE A 417 -27.69 -2.19 -17.16
C PHE A 417 -28.02 -2.27 -18.65
N GLY A 418 -28.34 -3.45 -19.18
CA GLY A 418 -28.45 -3.68 -20.62
C GLY A 418 -27.08 -3.91 -21.28
N VAL A 419 -27.07 -3.89 -22.61
CA VAL A 419 -25.83 -3.97 -23.39
C VAL A 419 -25.16 -2.60 -23.41
N GLU A 420 -23.91 -2.54 -22.98
CA GLU A 420 -23.07 -1.34 -23.02
C GLU A 420 -21.92 -1.57 -24.02
N PRO A 421 -21.32 -0.50 -24.59
CA PRO A 421 -20.21 -0.66 -25.52
C PRO A 421 -18.98 -1.29 -24.86
N ASP A 422 -18.33 -2.21 -25.57
CA ASP A 422 -17.22 -3.01 -25.05
C ASP A 422 -16.04 -2.15 -24.59
N GLU A 423 -15.73 -1.09 -25.34
CA GLU A 423 -14.66 -0.15 -25.01
C GLU A 423 -14.88 0.56 -23.67
N THR A 424 -16.11 0.58 -23.14
CA THR A 424 -16.45 1.25 -21.87
C THR A 424 -16.29 0.35 -20.64
N LEU A 425 -16.08 -0.96 -20.84
CA LEU A 425 -16.09 -1.96 -19.79
C LEU A 425 -14.76 -2.69 -19.66
N LEU A 426 -14.40 -3.03 -18.43
CA LEU A 426 -13.29 -3.93 -18.13
C LEU A 426 -13.67 -5.36 -18.51
N MET A 427 -12.71 -6.10 -19.06
CA MET A 427 -12.90 -7.51 -19.40
C MET A 427 -12.76 -8.40 -18.15
N PRO A 428 -13.62 -9.41 -17.94
CA PRO A 428 -13.57 -10.27 -16.75
C PRO A 428 -12.27 -11.06 -16.63
N GLU A 429 -11.61 -11.37 -17.75
CA GLU A 429 -10.28 -11.98 -17.85
C GLU A 429 -9.25 -11.16 -17.09
N ARG A 430 -9.29 -9.82 -17.21
CA ARG A 430 -8.35 -8.94 -16.51
C ARG A 430 -8.55 -8.96 -15.01
N VAL A 431 -9.80 -9.04 -14.57
CA VAL A 431 -10.13 -9.17 -13.14
C VAL A 431 -9.66 -10.52 -12.60
N ALA A 432 -9.83 -11.59 -13.38
CA ALA A 432 -9.31 -12.91 -13.03
C ALA A 432 -7.78 -12.90 -12.93
N GLU A 433 -7.08 -12.34 -13.90
CA GLU A 433 -5.63 -12.20 -13.89
C GLU A 433 -5.12 -11.45 -12.64
N ALA A 434 -5.71 -10.29 -12.32
CA ALA A 434 -5.37 -9.55 -11.11
C ALA A 434 -5.65 -10.35 -9.83
N THR A 435 -6.69 -11.19 -9.82
CA THR A 435 -7.00 -12.09 -8.71
C THR A 435 -5.91 -13.14 -8.53
N LEU A 436 -5.46 -13.80 -9.61
CA LEU A 436 -4.37 -14.78 -9.54
C LEU A 436 -3.06 -14.12 -9.10
N ARG A 437 -2.71 -12.97 -9.66
CA ARG A 437 -1.50 -12.23 -9.23
C ARG A 437 -1.55 -11.90 -7.74
N THR A 438 -2.73 -11.54 -7.22
CA THR A 438 -2.92 -11.32 -5.77
C THR A 438 -2.62 -12.57 -4.95
N LEU A 439 -3.06 -13.75 -5.40
CA LEU A 439 -2.77 -15.04 -4.74
C LEU A 439 -1.27 -15.36 -4.69
N LEU A 440 -0.44 -14.73 -5.52
CA LEU A 440 1.02 -14.90 -5.50
C LEU A 440 1.75 -13.88 -4.62
N THR A 441 1.05 -12.87 -4.08
CA THR A 441 1.65 -11.83 -3.20
C THR A 441 1.41 -12.10 -1.72
N ASP A 442 2.25 -11.55 -0.85
CA ASP A 442 2.09 -11.63 0.61
C ASP A 442 1.23 -10.49 1.19
N CYS A 443 0.43 -9.81 0.36
CA CYS A 443 -0.43 -8.75 0.84
C CYS A 443 -1.63 -9.32 1.62
N THR A 444 -2.06 -8.62 2.66
CA THR A 444 -3.27 -8.95 3.43
C THR A 444 -3.98 -7.66 3.84
N GLY A 445 -5.29 -7.71 4.00
CA GLY A 445 -6.15 -6.58 4.33
C GLY A 445 -6.27 -5.53 3.23
N GLN A 446 -5.86 -5.84 1.99
CA GLN A 446 -5.84 -4.86 0.90
C GLN A 446 -7.15 -4.84 0.11
N VAL A 447 -7.43 -3.68 -0.46
CA VAL A 447 -8.39 -3.51 -1.55
C VAL A 447 -7.59 -3.28 -2.83
N ILE A 448 -7.68 -4.22 -3.76
CA ILE A 448 -6.91 -4.20 -5.01
C ILE A 448 -7.81 -3.68 -6.11
N ASP A 449 -7.56 -2.42 -6.49
CA ASP A 449 -8.27 -1.76 -7.58
C ASP A 449 -7.86 -2.37 -8.92
N VAL A 450 -8.83 -2.92 -9.66
CA VAL A 450 -8.63 -3.43 -11.02
C VAL A 450 -9.29 -2.48 -12.01
N ARG A 451 -8.50 -1.84 -12.87
CA ARG A 451 -8.93 -0.73 -13.74
C ARG A 451 -8.56 -1.01 -15.19
N ARG A 452 -9.31 -0.41 -16.12
CA ARG A 452 -8.88 -0.44 -17.52
C ARG A 452 -7.54 0.29 -17.67
N PRO A 453 -6.64 -0.19 -18.56
CA PRO A 453 -5.41 0.53 -18.88
C PRO A 453 -5.76 1.94 -19.36
N VAL A 454 -5.05 2.95 -18.86
CA VAL A 454 -5.16 4.30 -19.40
C VAL A 454 -4.50 4.28 -20.76
N THR A 455 -5.29 4.30 -21.84
CA THR A 455 -4.78 4.60 -23.18
C THR A 455 -4.31 6.04 -23.17
N ASN A 456 -2.99 6.26 -23.15
CA ASN A 456 -2.39 7.58 -23.32
C ASN A 456 -2.62 8.12 -24.73
#